data_AF-A0A2N8NAE7-F1
#
_entry.id   AF-A0A2N8NAE7-F1
#
_cell.length_a   1.000
_cell.length_b   1.000
_cell.length_c   1.000
_cell.angle_alpha   90.00
_cell.angle_beta   90.00
_cell.angle_gamma   90.00
#
_symmetry.space_group_name_H-M   'P 1'
#
loop_
_entity.id
_entity.type
_entity.pdbx_description
1 polymer ?
#
loop_
_entity_poly.entity_id
_entity_poly.type
_entity_poly.pdbx_seq_one_letter_code
_entity_poly.pdbx_strand_id
1 'polypeptide(L)'
;MKTAVYILAACLMAWIAMPQQADAQTLRNSSNAVLCKISSDGTVTSPSNATLGKFASDGTIRSASNATLGKISSDGTIRNASNATLGKVSSDGTVRNASNATLGKISSDGTVRNASNATIGTAKGVDPEWAAAYFFFKFFK
;
A
#
# COMPACT_ATOMS: atom_id res chain seq x y z
N MET A 1 -69.56 5.83 6.19
CA MET A 1 -68.93 5.01 7.25
C MET A 1 -67.75 4.32 6.59
N LYS A 2 -66.52 4.81 6.84
CA LYS A 2 -65.46 4.09 7.57
C LYS A 2 -65.07 2.78 6.83
N THR A 3 -63.89 2.57 6.26
CA THR A 3 -62.54 2.88 6.80
C THR A 3 -61.45 2.53 5.78
N ALA A 4 -60.40 3.35 5.80
CA ALA A 4 -58.97 2.99 5.76
C ALA A 4 -58.37 2.48 4.42
N VAL A 5 -57.65 3.32 3.67
CA VAL A 5 -56.27 3.84 3.91
C VAL A 5 -55.22 2.90 3.29
N TYR A 6 -54.64 3.41 2.20
CA TYR A 6 -53.25 3.32 1.75
C TYR A 6 -52.36 2.25 2.41
N ILE A 7 -51.73 1.42 1.59
CA ILE A 7 -50.29 1.07 1.59
C ILE A 7 -50.16 -0.17 0.69
N LEU A 8 -49.71 0.02 -0.55
CA LEU A 8 -48.83 -0.97 -1.19
C LEU A 8 -47.80 -0.20 -2.00
N ALA A 9 -46.94 0.45 -1.23
CA ALA A 9 -45.82 1.22 -1.71
C ALA A 9 -44.79 0.32 -2.38
N ALA A 10 -44.33 0.76 -3.56
CA ALA A 10 -42.93 0.73 -3.98
C ALA A 10 -42.13 -0.54 -3.65
N CYS A 11 -42.28 -1.58 -4.46
CA CYS A 11 -41.33 -2.69 -4.53
C CYS A 11 -40.79 -2.83 -5.95
N LEU A 12 -39.86 -1.95 -6.38
CA LEU A 12 -38.93 -2.31 -7.48
C LEU A 12 -37.72 -1.37 -7.69
N MET A 13 -37.17 -0.72 -6.65
CA MET A 13 -35.95 0.10 -6.81
C MET A 13 -35.00 -0.08 -5.60
N ALA A 14 -34.76 -1.31 -5.18
CA ALA A 14 -33.65 -1.60 -4.27
C ALA A 14 -32.46 -2.10 -5.09
N TRP A 15 -31.81 -1.18 -5.81
CA TRP A 15 -30.44 -1.36 -6.25
C TRP A 15 -29.62 -1.36 -4.95
N ILE A 16 -29.45 -2.55 -4.38
CA ILE A 16 -28.57 -2.73 -3.22
C ILE A 16 -27.18 -2.40 -3.75
N ALA A 17 -26.73 -1.18 -3.49
CA ALA A 17 -25.34 -0.78 -3.62
C ALA A 17 -24.55 -1.69 -2.68
N MET A 18 -24.09 -2.83 -3.21
CA MET A 18 -23.10 -3.64 -2.53
C MET A 18 -21.90 -2.71 -2.30
N PRO A 19 -21.47 -2.48 -1.05
CA PRO A 19 -20.19 -1.83 -0.84
C PRO A 19 -19.15 -2.77 -1.47
N GLN A 20 -18.56 -2.34 -2.59
CA GLN A 20 -17.37 -3.01 -3.12
C GLN A 20 -16.37 -3.03 -1.97
N GLN A 21 -16.13 -4.23 -1.45
CA GLN A 21 -15.06 -4.48 -0.51
C GLN A 21 -13.78 -4.05 -1.22
N ALA A 22 -13.31 -2.84 -0.91
CA ALA A 22 -12.05 -2.35 -1.42
C ALA A 22 -10.99 -3.30 -0.85
N ASP A 23 -10.43 -4.15 -1.71
CA ASP A 23 -9.34 -5.06 -1.39
C ASP A 23 -8.17 -4.22 -0.85
N ALA A 24 -8.12 -4.08 0.48
CA ALA A 24 -7.05 -3.40 1.15
C ALA A 24 -5.80 -4.26 1.00
N GLN A 25 -4.82 -3.75 0.24
CA GLN A 25 -3.58 -4.45 -0.03
C GLN A 25 -2.84 -4.60 1.30
N THR A 26 -2.46 -5.82 1.68
CA THR A 26 -1.92 -6.09 3.02
C THR A 26 -0.45 -6.49 2.95
N LEU A 27 0.40 -5.81 3.72
CA LEU A 27 1.78 -6.21 3.92
C LEU A 27 1.89 -7.08 5.16
N ARG A 28 2.62 -8.19 5.07
CA ARG A 28 2.84 -9.14 6.16
C ARG A 28 4.33 -9.46 6.30
N ASN A 29 4.77 -9.83 7.49
CA ASN A 29 6.12 -10.33 7.72
C ASN A 29 6.25 -11.82 7.37
N SER A 30 7.45 -12.38 7.52
CA SER A 30 7.74 -13.80 7.31
C SER A 30 6.93 -14.75 8.20
N SER A 31 6.50 -14.31 9.38
CA SER A 31 5.60 -15.04 10.30
C SER A 31 4.12 -14.86 9.96
N ASN A 32 3.78 -14.29 8.80
CA ASN A 32 2.41 -13.97 8.36
C ASN A 32 1.68 -12.90 9.18
N ALA A 33 2.33 -12.27 10.16
CA ALA A 33 1.73 -11.18 10.91
C ALA A 33 1.56 -9.94 10.03
N VAL A 34 0.41 -9.28 10.13
CA VAL A 34 0.10 -8.05 9.38
C VAL A 34 1.01 -6.93 9.87
N LEU A 35 1.70 -6.27 8.94
CA LEU A 35 2.58 -5.13 9.19
C LEU A 35 1.85 -3.81 8.96
N CYS A 36 1.13 -3.71 7.84
CA CYS A 36 0.27 -2.58 7.52
C CYS A 36 -0.74 -2.97 6.43
N LYS A 37 -1.76 -2.12 6.27
CA LYS A 37 -2.71 -2.18 5.16
C LYS A 37 -2.56 -0.91 4.33
N ILE A 38 -2.63 -1.05 3.02
CA ILE A 38 -2.61 0.05 2.06
C ILE A 38 -3.95 0.08 1.36
N SER A 39 -4.66 1.19 1.51
CA SER A 39 -5.91 1.47 0.81
C SER A 39 -5.63 1.82 -0.65
N SER A 40 -6.64 1.67 -1.51
CA SER A 40 -6.54 2.03 -2.94
C SER A 40 -6.17 3.49 -3.20
N ASP A 41 -6.41 4.38 -2.23
CA ASP A 41 -6.02 5.78 -2.27
C ASP A 41 -4.57 6.03 -1.80
N GLY A 42 -3.81 4.96 -1.54
CA GLY A 42 -2.43 4.96 -1.06
C GLY A 42 -2.26 5.21 0.44
N THR A 43 -3.35 5.31 1.21
CA THR A 43 -3.27 5.49 2.67
C THR A 43 -2.73 4.23 3.34
N VAL A 44 -1.67 4.39 4.13
CA VAL A 44 -1.00 3.31 4.86
C VAL A 44 -1.46 3.33 6.31
N THR A 45 -2.03 2.23 6.78
CA THR A 45 -2.54 2.07 8.16
C THR A 45 -1.85 0.92 8.86
N SER A 46 -1.67 1.04 10.17
CA SER A 46 -1.17 -0.02 11.04
C SER A 46 -2.21 -1.15 11.17
N PRO A 47 -1.85 -2.30 11.75
CA PRO A 47 -2.80 -3.37 12.06
C PRO A 47 -3.89 -2.92 13.04
N SER A 48 -3.60 -1.92 13.88
CA SER A 48 -4.54 -1.27 14.81
C SER A 48 -5.36 -0.15 14.17
N ASN A 49 -5.33 0.00 12.84
CA ASN A 49 -6.01 1.04 12.05
C ASN A 49 -5.56 2.48 12.33
N ALA A 50 -4.37 2.68 12.92
CA ALA A 50 -3.76 4.00 13.01
C ALA A 50 -3.12 4.38 11.66
N THR A 51 -3.33 5.60 11.18
CA THR A 51 -2.67 6.08 9.96
C THR A 51 -1.17 6.23 10.20
N LEU A 52 -0.36 5.55 9.39
CA LEU A 52 1.10 5.69 9.39
C LEU A 52 1.54 6.78 8.40
N GLY A 53 0.83 6.90 7.29
CA GLY A 53 1.07 7.91 6.27
C GLY A 53 0.37 7.59 4.96
N LYS A 54 0.87 8.12 3.85
CA LYS A 54 0.23 8.00 2.54
C LYS A 54 1.23 8.00 1.40
N PHE A 55 1.06 7.08 0.45
CA PHE A 55 1.62 7.16 -0.89
C PHE A 55 0.66 7.99 -1.74
N ALA A 56 1.03 9.21 -2.09
CA ALA A 56 0.21 10.05 -2.95
C ALA A 56 0.36 9.64 -4.43
N SER A 57 -0.66 9.94 -5.23
CA SER A 57 -0.70 9.60 -6.67
C SER A 57 0.42 10.27 -7.48
N ASP A 58 1.01 11.36 -6.98
CA ASP A 58 2.17 12.04 -7.55
C ASP A 58 3.51 11.39 -7.17
N GLY A 59 3.46 10.22 -6.49
CA GLY A 59 4.62 9.49 -5.96
C GLY A 59 5.16 10.03 -4.64
N THR A 60 4.60 11.09 -4.07
CA THR A 60 5.08 11.67 -2.81
C THR A 60 4.70 10.78 -1.63
N ILE A 61 5.66 10.47 -0.76
CA ILE A 61 5.47 9.71 0.47
C ILE A 61 5.27 10.70 1.61
N ARG A 62 4.13 10.67 2.28
CA ARG A 62 3.79 11.54 3.42
C ARG A 62 3.63 10.76 4.72
N SER A 63 3.98 11.37 5.84
CA SER A 63 3.69 10.86 7.18
C SER A 63 2.22 11.07 7.56
N ALA A 64 1.80 10.49 8.68
CA ALA A 64 0.47 10.74 9.28
C ALA A 64 0.19 12.23 9.55
N SER A 65 1.24 13.03 9.81
CA SER A 65 1.16 14.48 10.04
C SER A 65 1.28 15.30 8.74
N ASN A 66 1.14 14.67 7.57
CA ASN A 66 1.31 15.29 6.24
C ASN A 66 2.71 15.84 5.92
N ALA A 67 3.73 15.51 6.72
CA ALA A 67 5.11 15.86 6.39
C ALA A 67 5.61 15.00 5.23
N THR A 68 6.32 15.58 4.27
CA THR A 68 6.96 14.83 3.18
C THR A 68 8.12 14.02 3.74
N LEU A 69 8.06 12.70 3.59
CA LEU A 69 9.13 11.78 3.98
C LEU A 69 10.04 11.45 2.80
N GLY A 70 9.51 11.43 1.59
CA GLY A 70 10.24 11.09 0.38
C GLY A 70 9.39 11.13 -0.88
N LYS A 71 9.96 10.62 -1.97
CA LYS A 71 9.28 10.54 -3.27
C LYS A 71 9.71 9.28 -4.03
N ILE A 72 8.75 8.65 -4.67
CA ILE A 72 8.92 7.57 -5.65
C ILE A 72 8.70 8.18 -7.02
N SER A 73 9.73 8.16 -7.86
CA SER A 73 9.65 8.57 -9.26
C SER A 73 9.03 7.47 -10.12
N SER A 74 8.44 7.85 -11.25
CA SER A 74 7.82 6.91 -12.21
C SER A 74 8.80 5.88 -12.78
N ASP A 75 10.09 6.14 -12.71
CA ASP A 75 11.15 5.21 -13.11
C ASP A 75 11.57 4.23 -11.99
N GLY A 76 10.87 4.24 -10.85
CA GLY A 76 11.15 3.42 -9.68
C GLY A 76 12.22 3.98 -8.74
N THR A 77 12.77 5.17 -9.00
CA THR A 77 13.75 5.81 -8.10
C THR A 77 13.07 6.27 -6.81
N ILE A 78 13.66 5.94 -5.67
CA ILE A 78 13.15 6.30 -4.33
C ILE A 78 14.12 7.29 -3.68
N ARG A 79 13.60 8.45 -3.26
CA ARG A 79 14.35 9.53 -2.61
C ARG A 79 13.77 9.88 -1.25
N ASN A 80 14.60 10.38 -0.34
CA ASN A 80 14.14 10.93 0.94
C ASN A 80 13.68 12.40 0.80
N ALA A 81 13.20 12.99 1.91
CA ALA A 81 12.73 14.37 1.97
C ALA A 81 13.79 15.42 1.56
N SER A 82 15.08 15.09 1.72
CA SER A 82 16.21 15.93 1.30
C SER A 82 16.60 15.73 -0.17
N ASN A 83 15.78 15.04 -0.96
CA ASN A 83 16.04 14.66 -2.36
C ASN A 83 17.25 13.74 -2.58
N ALA A 84 17.83 13.17 -1.53
CA ALA A 84 18.88 12.18 -1.66
C ALA A 84 18.28 10.84 -2.13
N THR A 85 18.87 10.24 -3.16
CA THR A 85 18.48 8.92 -3.64
C THR A 85 18.80 7.88 -2.57
N LEU A 86 17.79 7.10 -2.17
CA LEU A 86 17.97 5.95 -1.29
C LEU A 86 18.21 4.67 -2.09
N GLY A 87 17.55 4.57 -3.24
CA GLY A 87 17.65 3.40 -4.10
C GLY A 87 16.66 3.43 -5.27
N LYS A 88 16.52 2.29 -5.93
CA LYS A 88 15.67 2.12 -7.11
C LYS A 88 15.03 0.73 -7.13
N VAL A 89 13.77 0.68 -7.53
CA VAL A 89 13.07 -0.56 -7.88
C VAL A 89 13.07 -0.69 -9.39
N SER A 90 13.53 -1.85 -9.87
CA SER A 90 13.52 -2.18 -11.30
C SER A 90 12.17 -2.80 -11.67
N SER A 91 11.81 -2.75 -12.95
CA SER A 91 10.55 -3.32 -13.47
C SER A 91 10.38 -4.82 -13.21
N ASP A 92 11.50 -5.53 -13.00
CA ASP A 92 11.51 -6.95 -12.63
C ASP A 92 11.34 -7.18 -11.10
N GLY A 93 11.09 -6.11 -10.34
CA GLY A 93 10.95 -6.11 -8.88
C GLY A 93 12.26 -6.14 -8.09
N THR A 94 13.42 -6.05 -8.75
CA THR A 94 14.71 -5.99 -8.06
C THR A 94 14.90 -4.64 -7.37
N VAL A 95 15.21 -4.65 -6.08
CA VAL A 95 15.43 -3.45 -5.27
C VAL A 95 16.92 -3.26 -5.03
N ARG A 96 17.45 -2.08 -5.39
CA ARG A 96 18.85 -1.70 -5.20
C ARG A 96 18.96 -0.43 -4.34
N ASN A 97 20.06 -0.29 -3.61
CA ASN A 97 20.39 0.95 -2.91
C ASN A 97 21.06 1.98 -3.85
N ALA A 98 21.35 3.17 -3.32
CA ALA A 98 22.02 4.25 -4.05
C ALA A 98 23.41 3.87 -4.61
N SER A 99 24.08 2.89 -4.01
CA SER A 99 25.36 2.34 -4.47
C SER A 99 25.21 1.17 -5.45
N ASN A 100 24.01 0.97 -6.02
CA ASN A 100 23.66 -0.13 -6.93
C ASN A 100 23.76 -1.56 -6.35
N ALA A 101 23.99 -1.71 -5.04
CA ALA A 101 23.95 -3.01 -4.39
C ALA A 101 22.50 -3.49 -4.25
N THR A 102 22.27 -4.76 -4.58
CA THR A 102 20.94 -5.39 -4.45
C THR A 102 20.58 -5.55 -2.97
N LEU A 103 19.45 -4.98 -2.57
CA LEU A 103 18.87 -5.14 -1.23
C LEU A 103 17.92 -6.34 -1.15
N GLY A 104 17.27 -6.66 -2.28
CA GLY A 104 16.31 -7.75 -2.36
C GLY A 104 15.50 -7.75 -3.64
N LYS A 105 14.43 -8.54 -3.67
CA LYS A 105 13.51 -8.67 -4.80
C LYS A 105 12.08 -8.80 -4.31
N ILE A 106 11.17 -8.14 -5.00
CA ILE A 106 9.73 -8.23 -4.80
C ILE A 106 9.17 -8.96 -6.03
N SER A 107 8.64 -10.15 -5.81
CA SER A 107 8.11 -10.98 -6.89
C SER A 107 6.69 -10.54 -7.26
N SER A 108 6.24 -10.86 -8.47
CA SER A 108 4.90 -10.50 -8.96
C SER A 108 3.76 -11.12 -8.14
N ASP A 109 4.03 -12.21 -7.42
CA ASP A 109 3.11 -12.84 -6.46
C ASP A 109 3.05 -12.09 -5.10
N GLY A 110 3.80 -11.00 -4.96
CA GLY A 110 3.94 -10.20 -3.74
C GLY A 110 4.99 -10.72 -2.76
N THR A 111 5.73 -11.80 -3.06
CA THR A 111 6.78 -12.31 -2.17
C THR A 111 7.96 -11.35 -2.09
N VAL A 112 8.34 -10.93 -0.88
CA VAL A 112 9.47 -10.03 -0.63
C VAL A 112 10.65 -10.82 -0.07
N ARG A 113 11.78 -10.82 -0.78
CA ARG A 113 13.02 -11.48 -0.39
C ARG A 113 14.14 -10.48 -0.19
N ASN A 114 15.04 -10.75 0.75
CA ASN A 114 16.26 -9.96 0.94
C ASN A 114 17.38 -10.40 -0.04
N ALA A 115 18.54 -9.74 0.02
CA ALA A 115 19.71 -10.04 -0.80
C ALA A 115 20.23 -11.48 -0.64
N SER A 116 19.99 -12.12 0.51
CA SER A 116 20.34 -13.51 0.79
C SER A 116 19.27 -14.51 0.33
N ASN A 117 18.29 -14.08 -0.47
CA ASN A 117 17.13 -14.85 -0.92
C ASN A 117 16.19 -15.37 0.19
N ALA A 118 16.33 -14.90 1.43
CA ALA A 118 15.40 -15.24 2.49
C ALA A 118 14.12 -14.39 2.37
N THR A 119 12.95 -15.03 2.50
CA THR A 119 11.66 -14.34 2.52
C THR A 119 11.51 -13.54 3.81
N ILE A 120 11.32 -12.23 3.68
CA ILE A 120 11.14 -11.30 4.82
C ILE A 120 9.70 -10.84 4.97
N GLY A 121 8.85 -11.08 3.98
CA GLY A 121 7.44 -10.73 4.02
C GLY A 121 6.71 -10.96 2.70
N THR A 122 5.44 -10.54 2.68
CA THR A 122 4.58 -10.60 1.51
C THR A 122 3.78 -9.31 1.38
N ALA A 123 3.65 -8.79 0.17
CA ALA A 123 2.91 -7.58 -0.20
C ALA A 123 1.96 -7.91 -1.36
N LYS A 124 0.94 -8.72 -1.10
CA LYS A 124 0.03 -9.22 -2.15
C LYS A 124 -0.85 -8.09 -2.67
N GLY A 125 -0.83 -7.91 -3.99
CA GLY A 125 -1.60 -6.86 -4.67
C GLY A 125 -1.08 -5.45 -4.40
N VAL A 126 0.12 -5.29 -3.84
CA VAL A 126 0.75 -3.99 -3.58
C VAL A 126 1.77 -3.69 -4.68
N ASP A 127 1.89 -2.43 -5.07
CA ASP A 127 2.94 -2.00 -5.99
C ASP A 127 4.35 -2.29 -5.43
N PRO A 128 5.27 -2.87 -6.23
CA PRO A 128 6.62 -3.19 -5.79
C PRO A 128 7.37 -2.00 -5.18
N GLU A 129 7.15 -0.79 -5.70
CA GLU A 129 7.75 0.45 -5.21
C GLU A 129 7.29 0.78 -3.79
N TRP A 130 6.00 0.60 -3.50
CA TRP A 130 5.43 0.85 -2.17
C TRP A 130 5.89 -0.20 -1.16
N ALA A 131 5.91 -1.46 -1.58
CA ALA A 131 6.48 -2.54 -0.79
C ALA A 131 7.97 -2.28 -0.51
N ALA A 132 8.74 -1.81 -1.49
CA ALA A 132 10.15 -1.51 -1.30
C ALA A 132 10.37 -0.35 -0.32
N ALA A 133 9.58 0.73 -0.47
CA ALA A 133 9.58 1.86 0.44
C ALA A 133 9.35 1.43 1.91
N TYR A 134 8.44 0.49 2.13
CA TYR A 134 8.16 -0.05 3.47
C TYR A 134 9.25 -1.01 3.97
N PHE A 135 9.60 -2.05 3.20
CA PHE A 135 10.47 -3.13 3.66
C PHE A 135 11.95 -2.74 3.71
N PHE A 136 12.47 -2.05 2.68
CA PHE A 136 13.89 -1.75 2.54
C PHE A 136 14.24 -0.34 3.02
N PHE A 137 13.41 0.65 2.70
CA PHE A 137 13.72 2.06 2.99
C PHE A 137 13.06 2.63 4.26
N LYS A 138 12.23 1.83 4.94
CA LYS A 138 11.71 2.10 6.30
C LYS A 138 10.93 3.42 6.46
N PHE A 139 10.19 3.87 5.44
CA PHE A 139 9.47 5.15 5.50
C PHE A 139 8.39 5.26 6.60
N PHE A 140 7.87 4.15 7.13
CA PHE A 140 6.74 4.16 8.09
C PHE A 140 7.03 3.38 9.38
N LYS A 141 8.31 3.21 9.72
CA LYS A 141 8.73 2.51 10.94
C LYS A 141 9.19 3.49 12.00
#